data_AF-A0A957HBW2-F1
#
_entry.id   AF-A0A957HBW2-F1
#
_cell.length_a   1.000
_cell.length_b   1.000
_cell.length_c   1.000
_cell.angle_alpha   90.00
_cell.angle_beta   90.00
_cell.angle_gamma   90.00
#
_symmetry.space_group_name_H-M   'P 1'
#
loop_
_entity.id
_entity.type
_entity.pdbx_description
1 polymer ?
#
loop_
_entity_poly.entity_id
_entity_poly.type
_entity_poly.pdbx_seq_one_letter_code
_entity_poly.pdbx_strand_id
1 'polypeptide(L)'
;DDDGEHPHLAGFAADGFPIYLLYSYEDPADPGSAVTEMQPSYQLKSGTRPTEPFGEYDGTYNEDWEYVADSGDLDQCNGRFGITPEFPDGTYYYVLTEAFPRVPTCWSGTPGDGWTAGSGGSAGQGGQPGQGGQPGQGGQGQPPQPPGQGGQGGQGQPPQQPPGQGGQG
;
A
#
# COMPACT_ATOMS: atom_id res chain seq x y z
N ASP A 1 5.44 13.08 -24.67
CA ASP A 1 5.60 12.14 -23.54
C ASP A 1 4.51 12.49 -22.55
N ASP A 2 3.49 11.63 -22.46
CA ASP A 2 2.25 11.83 -21.71
C ASP A 2 2.42 11.43 -20.21
N ASP A 3 3.66 11.43 -19.72
CA ASP A 3 4.07 10.81 -18.46
C ASP A 3 3.49 11.48 -17.20
N GLY A 4 2.84 12.64 -17.36
CA GLY A 4 2.21 13.42 -16.29
C GLY A 4 0.74 13.80 -16.55
N GLU A 5 0.08 13.23 -17.56
CA GLU A 5 -1.32 13.57 -17.88
C GLU A 5 -2.34 12.76 -17.06
N HIS A 6 -1.93 11.62 -16.51
CA HIS A 6 -2.76 10.76 -15.66
C HIS A 6 -1.90 9.76 -14.88
N PRO A 7 -2.43 9.13 -13.81
CA PRO A 7 -1.73 8.04 -13.13
C PRO A 7 -1.36 6.92 -14.11
N HIS A 8 -0.11 6.44 -14.06
CA HIS A 8 0.38 5.34 -14.89
C HIS A 8 0.55 4.05 -14.10
N LEU A 9 -0.17 2.99 -14.47
CA LEU A 9 -0.10 1.69 -13.81
C LEU A 9 1.22 0.97 -14.12
N ALA A 10 2.00 0.68 -13.08
CA ALA A 10 3.26 -0.06 -13.18
C ALA A 10 3.07 -1.58 -13.04
N GLY A 11 2.07 -2.01 -12.27
CA GLY A 11 1.78 -3.43 -12.03
C GLY A 11 0.89 -3.65 -10.81
N PHE A 12 0.94 -4.86 -10.25
CA PHE A 12 0.17 -5.25 -9.07
C PHE A 12 1.07 -5.82 -7.98
N ALA A 13 0.76 -5.45 -6.74
CA ALA A 13 1.35 -5.98 -5.53
C ALA A 13 0.87 -7.42 -5.23
N ALA A 14 1.59 -8.13 -4.35
CA ALA A 14 1.27 -9.51 -3.97
C ALA A 14 -0.07 -9.65 -3.22
N ASP A 15 -0.54 -8.55 -2.61
CA ASP A 15 -1.84 -8.43 -1.95
C ASP A 15 -2.96 -7.99 -2.90
N GLY A 16 -2.65 -7.84 -4.20
CA GLY A 16 -3.61 -7.59 -5.27
C GLY A 16 -3.93 -6.13 -5.54
N PHE A 17 -3.36 -5.17 -4.79
CA PHE A 17 -3.53 -3.75 -5.08
C PHE A 17 -2.61 -3.27 -6.22
N PRO A 18 -3.07 -2.34 -7.07
CA PRO A 18 -2.23 -1.79 -8.13
C PRO A 18 -1.10 -0.92 -7.57
N ILE A 19 -0.01 -0.84 -8.33
CA ILE A 19 1.14 0.03 -8.08
C ILE A 19 1.23 1.02 -9.24
N TYR A 20 1.20 2.31 -8.94
CA TYR A 20 1.34 3.40 -9.92
C TYR A 20 2.73 4.03 -9.86
N LEU A 21 3.12 4.68 -10.96
CA LEU A 21 4.32 5.53 -11.03
C LEU A 21 4.12 6.84 -10.24
N LEU A 22 5.11 7.73 -10.31
CA LEU A 22 5.30 8.92 -9.48
C LEU A 22 4.09 9.87 -9.36
N TYR A 23 3.21 9.89 -10.36
CA TYR A 23 2.16 10.89 -10.49
C TYR A 23 0.76 10.33 -10.24
N SER A 24 -0.08 11.12 -9.59
CA SER A 24 -1.50 10.83 -9.43
C SER A 24 -2.34 12.11 -9.30
N TYR A 25 -3.66 11.98 -9.23
CA TYR A 25 -4.58 13.12 -9.08
C TYR A 25 -4.34 13.86 -7.76
N GLU A 26 -4.27 15.19 -7.79
CA GLU A 26 -4.11 16.02 -6.59
C GLU A 26 -5.28 15.77 -5.62
N ASP A 27 -6.51 15.81 -6.14
CA ASP A 27 -7.68 15.33 -5.41
C ASP A 27 -7.91 13.84 -5.75
N PRO A 28 -7.73 12.91 -4.79
CA PRO A 28 -7.91 11.49 -5.05
C PRO A 28 -9.36 11.10 -5.40
N ALA A 29 -10.34 11.98 -5.19
CA ALA A 29 -11.74 11.76 -5.53
C ALA A 29 -12.19 12.44 -6.84
N ASP A 30 -11.30 13.19 -7.52
CA ASP A 30 -11.63 13.90 -8.76
C ASP A 30 -10.61 13.60 -9.88
N PRO A 31 -10.97 12.79 -10.89
CA PRO A 31 -10.10 12.51 -12.03
C PRO A 31 -9.91 13.71 -12.97
N GLY A 32 -10.67 14.80 -12.77
CA GLY A 32 -10.48 16.08 -13.46
C GLY A 32 -9.54 17.03 -12.72
N SER A 33 -9.05 16.67 -11.54
CA SER A 33 -8.06 17.47 -10.81
C SER A 33 -6.69 17.42 -11.49
N ALA A 34 -5.80 18.33 -11.07
CA ALA A 34 -4.44 18.35 -11.58
C ALA A 34 -3.73 17.01 -11.27
N VAL A 35 -2.75 16.65 -12.09
CA VAL A 35 -1.88 15.51 -11.82
C VAL A 35 -0.58 16.04 -11.21
N THR A 36 -0.20 15.49 -10.06
CA THR A 36 0.97 15.94 -9.29
C THR A 36 1.82 14.75 -8.84
N GLU A 37 3.10 15.02 -8.58
CA GLU A 37 4.02 14.03 -8.03
C GLU A 37 3.65 13.73 -6.57
N MET A 38 3.41 12.46 -6.26
CA MET A 38 2.98 12.03 -4.93
C MET A 38 4.13 12.08 -3.92
N GLN A 39 3.88 12.73 -2.79
CA GLN A 39 4.86 12.85 -1.72
C GLN A 39 4.61 11.81 -0.62
N PRO A 40 5.62 11.02 -0.22
CA PRO A 40 5.50 10.12 0.92
C PRO A 40 5.39 10.89 2.23
N SER A 41 4.65 10.34 3.20
CA SER A 41 4.54 10.92 4.55
C SER A 41 5.67 10.47 5.48
N TYR A 42 6.92 10.60 5.02
CA TYR A 42 8.12 10.21 5.75
C TYR A 42 9.10 11.36 5.87
N GLN A 43 9.71 11.49 7.04
CA GLN A 43 10.69 12.52 7.32
C GLN A 43 11.97 11.91 7.90
N LEU A 44 13.10 12.56 7.60
CA LEU A 44 14.37 12.18 8.17
C LEU A 44 14.40 12.56 9.66
N LYS A 45 14.69 11.58 10.53
CA LYS A 45 14.87 11.82 11.96
C LYS A 45 16.03 12.78 12.19
N SER A 46 16.00 13.48 13.32
CA SER A 46 17.09 14.37 13.73
C SER A 46 17.96 13.73 14.82
N GLY A 47 19.21 14.14 14.92
CA GLY A 47 20.15 13.66 15.94
C GLY A 47 20.94 12.42 15.52
N THR A 48 21.30 11.58 16.50
CA THR A 48 22.18 10.41 16.30
C THR A 48 21.47 9.09 16.61
N ARG A 49 21.89 8.04 15.88
CA ARG A 49 21.42 6.68 16.08
C ARG A 49 21.91 6.15 17.43
N PRO A 50 21.01 5.63 18.28
CA PRO A 50 21.38 5.07 19.59
C PRO A 50 21.99 3.67 19.49
N THR A 51 21.88 3.02 18.32
CA THR A 51 22.34 1.65 18.06
C THR A 51 23.23 1.61 16.82
N GLU A 52 24.01 0.54 16.65
CA GLU A 52 24.83 0.30 15.46
C GLU A 52 23.99 0.47 14.17
N PRO A 53 24.55 1.07 13.11
CA PRO A 53 25.95 1.50 12.94
C PRO A 53 26.31 2.85 13.59
N PHE A 54 25.48 3.37 14.50
CA PHE A 54 25.65 4.70 15.15
C PHE A 54 25.75 5.84 14.12
N GLY A 55 26.17 7.04 14.53
CA GLY A 55 26.26 8.22 13.66
C GLY A 55 24.97 9.04 13.57
N GLU A 56 24.96 10.07 12.73
CA GLU A 56 23.79 10.93 12.52
C GLU A 56 22.76 10.24 11.62
N TYR A 57 21.47 10.51 11.84
CA TYR A 57 20.43 10.13 10.88
C TYR A 57 20.64 10.92 9.58
N ASP A 58 21.22 10.27 8.58
CA ASP A 58 21.63 10.87 7.30
C ASP A 58 20.81 10.36 6.10
N GLY A 59 19.85 9.48 6.36
CA GLY A 59 18.93 8.93 5.36
C GLY A 59 19.48 7.72 4.63
N THR A 60 20.64 7.21 5.04
CA THR A 60 21.26 6.00 4.48
C THR A 60 20.45 4.74 4.79
N TYR A 61 19.81 4.68 5.97
CA TYR A 61 19.08 3.50 6.44
C TYR A 61 17.58 3.77 6.51
N ASN A 62 16.78 2.71 6.34
CA ASN A 62 15.32 2.81 6.49
C ASN A 62 14.95 3.31 7.89
N GLU A 63 15.71 2.89 8.90
CA GLU A 63 15.53 3.27 10.31
C GLU A 63 15.81 4.75 10.57
N ASP A 64 16.41 5.48 9.62
CA ASP A 64 16.63 6.91 9.73
C ASP A 64 15.37 7.74 9.49
N TRP A 65 14.37 7.13 8.88
CA TRP A 65 13.13 7.79 8.54
C TRP A 65 12.05 7.45 9.57
N GLU A 66 11.15 8.39 9.79
CA GLU A 66 9.93 8.19 10.55
C GLU A 66 8.71 8.55 9.71
N TYR A 67 7.66 7.74 9.85
CA TYR A 67 6.37 8.07 9.28
C TYR A 67 5.75 9.21 10.11
N VAL A 68 5.33 10.26 9.43
CA VAL A 68 4.63 11.40 10.01
C VAL A 68 3.30 11.53 9.29
N ALA A 69 2.22 11.06 9.91
CA ALA A 69 0.90 11.09 9.32
C ALA A 69 0.55 12.48 8.77
N ASP A 70 -0.08 12.49 7.59
CA ASP A 70 -0.54 13.69 6.88
C ASP A 70 0.57 14.70 6.51
N SER A 71 1.86 14.31 6.54
CA SER A 71 2.95 15.18 6.08
C SER A 71 3.17 15.18 4.56
N GLY A 72 2.57 14.22 3.86
CA GLY A 72 2.53 14.09 2.41
C GLY A 72 1.19 13.51 1.97
N ASP A 73 1.14 12.93 0.77
CA ASP A 73 -0.07 12.40 0.13
C ASP A 73 -0.32 10.92 0.44
N LEU A 74 0.73 10.20 0.87
CA LEU A 74 0.73 8.74 1.00
C LEU A 74 0.77 8.28 2.46
N ASP A 75 0.22 7.12 2.73
CA ASP A 75 0.23 6.47 4.02
C ASP A 75 1.56 5.77 4.34
N GLN A 76 1.60 5.06 5.48
CA GLN A 76 2.78 4.34 5.95
C GLN A 76 3.24 3.20 5.01
N CYS A 77 2.39 2.69 4.12
CA CYS A 77 2.76 1.67 3.13
C CYS A 77 3.08 2.28 1.77
N ASN A 78 3.22 3.60 1.68
CA ASN A 78 3.44 4.34 0.43
C ASN A 78 2.26 4.22 -0.54
N GLY A 79 1.03 4.19 -0.04
CA GLY A 79 -0.18 4.17 -0.86
C GLY A 79 -1.25 5.12 -0.37
N ARG A 80 -2.38 5.15 -1.08
CA ARG A 80 -3.59 5.89 -0.70
C ARG A 80 -4.83 5.29 -1.35
N PHE A 81 -6.00 5.73 -0.90
CA PHE A 81 -7.26 5.48 -1.61
C PHE A 81 -7.53 6.61 -2.60
N GLY A 82 -7.99 6.25 -3.80
CA GLY A 82 -8.44 7.23 -4.79
C GLY A 82 -8.85 6.60 -6.11
N ILE A 83 -9.29 7.45 -7.02
CA ILE A 83 -9.68 7.10 -8.39
C ILE A 83 -8.44 7.03 -9.28
N THR A 84 -8.45 6.10 -10.24
CA THR A 84 -7.45 5.99 -11.30
C THR A 84 -8.14 5.61 -12.62
N PRO A 85 -7.47 5.73 -13.79
CA PRO A 85 -8.08 5.36 -15.07
C PRO A 85 -8.65 3.93 -15.11
N GLU A 86 -7.97 2.99 -14.47
CA GLU A 86 -8.39 1.58 -14.41
C GLU A 86 -9.45 1.31 -13.33
N PHE A 87 -9.51 2.15 -12.29
CA PHE A 87 -10.40 2.00 -11.15
C PHE A 87 -11.22 3.30 -10.94
N PRO A 88 -12.22 3.58 -11.80
CA PRO A 88 -13.01 4.81 -11.77
C PRO A 88 -13.91 4.93 -10.53
N ASP A 89 -14.25 3.81 -9.89
CA ASP A 89 -15.01 3.76 -8.63
C ASP A 89 -14.11 3.90 -7.39
N GLY A 90 -12.80 4.03 -7.59
CA GLY A 90 -11.80 4.09 -6.54
C GLY A 90 -11.24 2.74 -6.10
N THR A 91 -9.98 2.75 -5.68
CA THR A 91 -9.28 1.62 -5.05
C THR A 91 -8.23 2.15 -4.08
N TYR A 92 -7.75 1.29 -3.17
CA TYR A 92 -6.43 1.52 -2.60
C TYR A 92 -5.36 1.19 -3.66
N TYR A 93 -4.30 1.98 -3.70
CA TYR A 93 -3.17 1.73 -4.57
C TYR A 93 -1.86 2.22 -3.95
N TYR A 94 -0.77 1.58 -4.33
CA TYR A 94 0.58 2.00 -4.00
C TYR A 94 1.13 2.96 -5.03
N VAL A 95 2.09 3.77 -4.63
CA VAL A 95 2.80 4.70 -5.51
C VAL A 95 4.30 4.47 -5.36
N LEU A 96 5.02 4.45 -6.48
CA LEU A 96 6.47 4.62 -6.49
C LEU A 96 6.79 6.10 -6.32
N THR A 97 7.83 6.44 -5.57
CA THR A 97 8.18 7.84 -5.28
C THR A 97 9.65 8.12 -5.48
N GLU A 98 10.00 9.40 -5.67
CA GLU A 98 11.40 9.84 -5.68
C GLU A 98 11.97 10.04 -4.27
N ALA A 99 11.13 10.42 -3.30
CA ALA A 99 11.53 10.49 -1.90
C ALA A 99 11.38 9.13 -1.20
N PHE A 100 12.02 8.99 -0.03
CA PHE A 100 11.87 7.79 0.79
C PHE A 100 10.45 7.68 1.36
N PRO A 101 9.84 6.48 1.37
CA PRO A 101 10.32 5.24 0.77
C PRO A 101 10.02 5.18 -0.73
N ARG A 102 10.99 4.84 -1.58
CA ARG A 102 10.82 4.83 -3.05
C ARG A 102 9.89 3.74 -3.57
N VAL A 103 9.74 2.66 -2.81
CA VAL A 103 8.91 1.50 -3.09
C VAL A 103 8.06 1.18 -1.86
N PRO A 104 6.89 0.52 -2.01
CA PRO A 104 6.07 0.12 -0.88
C PRO A 104 6.84 -0.71 0.14
N THR A 105 6.68 -0.36 1.42
CA THR A 105 7.40 -0.96 2.56
C THR A 105 6.55 -2.01 3.28
N CYS A 106 5.23 -2.01 3.07
CA CYS A 106 4.29 -2.96 3.65
C CYS A 106 3.12 -3.26 2.71
N TRP A 107 2.41 -4.35 3.03
CA TRP A 107 1.12 -4.67 2.41
C TRP A 107 -0.01 -4.04 3.23
N SER A 108 -0.92 -3.35 2.55
CA SER A 108 -2.20 -2.86 3.04
C SER A 108 -3.23 -4.01 3.08
N GLY A 109 -3.10 -4.96 2.15
CA GLY A 109 -3.92 -6.17 2.10
C GLY A 109 -3.21 -7.42 2.66
N THR A 110 -3.84 -8.57 2.44
CA THR A 110 -3.25 -9.89 2.73
C THR A 110 -2.68 -10.48 1.43
N PRO A 111 -1.37 -10.76 1.35
CA PRO A 111 -0.79 -11.45 0.20
C PRO A 111 -1.44 -12.80 -0.05
N GLY A 112 -1.63 -13.18 -1.31
CA GLY A 112 -2.16 -14.49 -1.66
C GLY A 112 -1.26 -15.64 -1.20
N ASP A 113 -1.80 -16.85 -1.03
CA ASP A 113 -1.08 -18.02 -0.49
C ASP A 113 0.25 -18.34 -1.22
N GLY A 114 0.31 -18.07 -2.53
CA GLY A 114 1.51 -18.24 -3.36
C GLY A 114 2.64 -17.24 -3.08
N TRP A 115 2.38 -16.22 -2.26
CA TRP A 115 3.33 -15.18 -1.84
C TRP A 115 3.73 -15.30 -0.37
N THR A 116 3.11 -16.23 0.37
CA THR A 116 3.53 -16.53 1.74
C THR A 116 4.81 -17.36 1.71
N ALA A 117 5.89 -16.84 2.28
CA ALA A 117 7.12 -17.60 2.46
C ALA A 117 6.87 -18.72 3.49
N GLY A 118 6.48 -19.92 3.02
CA GLY A 118 6.35 -21.09 3.90
C GLY A 118 5.29 -22.14 3.55
N SER A 119 4.52 -22.04 2.46
CA SER A 119 3.58 -23.12 2.09
C SER A 119 4.24 -24.36 1.46
N GLY A 120 5.58 -24.40 1.40
CA GLY A 120 6.37 -25.56 0.98
C GLY A 120 7.47 -25.93 1.97
N GLY A 121 7.13 -26.61 3.07
CA GLY A 121 8.15 -27.19 3.97
C GLY A 121 7.64 -27.60 5.34
N SER A 122 6.80 -28.64 5.39
CA SER A 122 6.31 -29.25 6.63
C SER A 122 7.45 -29.86 7.47
N ALA A 123 7.21 -29.94 8.77
CA ALA A 123 8.07 -30.57 9.76
C ALA A 123 8.53 -31.99 9.36
N GLY A 124 9.80 -32.28 9.65
CA GLY A 124 10.50 -33.56 9.82
C GLY A 124 9.94 -34.90 9.30
N GLN A 125 10.88 -35.67 8.72
CA GLN A 125 11.03 -37.14 8.67
C GLN A 125 10.53 -37.92 7.43
N GLY A 126 11.49 -38.28 6.56
CA GLY A 126 11.69 -39.64 6.00
C GLY A 126 10.84 -40.14 4.81
N GLY A 127 11.49 -40.47 3.68
CA GLY A 127 10.95 -41.40 2.65
C GLY A 127 11.31 -41.06 1.19
N GLN A 128 11.72 -42.07 0.41
CA GLN A 128 12.34 -42.04 -0.94
C GLN A 128 11.43 -41.65 -2.15
N PRO A 129 12.00 -41.44 -3.37
CA PRO A 129 11.43 -40.64 -4.45
C PRO A 129 10.65 -41.44 -5.53
N GLY A 130 9.75 -40.76 -6.24
CA GLY A 130 9.05 -41.32 -7.41
C GLY A 130 8.30 -40.29 -8.28
N GLN A 131 8.87 -40.02 -9.45
CA GLN A 131 8.29 -39.79 -10.79
C GLN A 131 6.97 -39.00 -10.99
N GLY A 132 7.10 -37.92 -11.79
CA GLY A 132 6.27 -37.67 -12.99
C GLY A 132 4.93 -36.94 -12.83
N GLY A 133 4.86 -35.69 -13.31
CA GLY A 133 3.59 -34.98 -13.55
C GLY A 133 3.80 -33.58 -14.10
N GLN A 134 3.36 -33.35 -15.34
CA GLN A 134 3.49 -32.13 -16.13
C GLN A 134 2.72 -30.93 -15.53
N PRO A 135 3.23 -29.68 -15.49
CA PRO A 135 2.43 -28.56 -15.04
C PRO A 135 1.45 -28.11 -16.14
N GLY A 136 0.15 -28.29 -15.85
CA GLY A 136 -0.95 -27.69 -16.58
C GLY A 136 -1.00 -26.17 -16.36
N GLN A 137 -1.53 -25.48 -17.37
CA GLN A 137 -1.66 -24.03 -17.48
C GLN A 137 -2.57 -23.48 -16.37
N GLY A 138 -2.02 -22.66 -15.47
CA GLY A 138 -2.75 -21.95 -14.42
C GLY A 138 -3.12 -20.54 -14.89
N GLY A 139 -4.43 -20.26 -14.93
CA GLY A 139 -5.01 -19.03 -15.44
C GLY A 139 -4.68 -17.76 -14.64
N GLN A 140 -4.78 -16.64 -15.35
CA GLN A 140 -4.62 -15.28 -14.84
C GLN A 140 -5.62 -15.03 -13.70
N GLY A 141 -5.14 -14.85 -12.48
CA GLY A 141 -5.98 -14.48 -11.33
C GLY A 141 -6.61 -13.12 -11.56
N GLN A 142 -7.93 -13.02 -11.40
CA GLN A 142 -8.62 -11.74 -11.45
C GLN A 142 -8.21 -10.89 -10.25
N PRO A 143 -7.98 -9.57 -10.44
CA PRO A 143 -7.70 -8.68 -9.33
C PRO A 143 -8.87 -8.66 -8.34
N PRO A 144 -8.59 -8.52 -7.03
CA PRO A 144 -9.64 -8.41 -6.02
C PRO A 144 -10.52 -7.19 -6.30
N GLN A 145 -11.83 -7.37 -6.17
CA GLN A 145 -12.79 -6.28 -6.35
C GLN A 145 -12.74 -5.34 -5.13
N PRO A 146 -12.88 -4.01 -5.33
CA PRO A 146 -12.95 -3.07 -4.21
C PRO A 146 -14.16 -3.39 -3.32
N PRO A 147 -14.09 -3.12 -2.00
CA PRO A 147 -15.22 -3.34 -1.11
C PRO A 147 -16.37 -2.41 -1.49
N GLY A 148 -17.45 -2.96 -2.06
CA GLY A 148 -18.70 -2.21 -2.18
C GLY A 148 -19.56 -2.43 -3.42
N GLN A 149 -19.75 -3.65 -3.92
CA GLN A 149 -20.90 -3.94 -4.78
C GLN A 149 -21.56 -5.28 -4.42
N GLY A 150 -22.60 -5.21 -3.58
CA GLY A 150 -23.70 -6.19 -3.57
C GLY A 150 -24.07 -6.80 -2.21
N GLY A 151 -25.18 -6.34 -1.62
CA GLY A 151 -26.02 -7.16 -0.73
C GLY A 151 -26.33 -6.57 0.65
N GLN A 152 -27.54 -6.02 0.80
CA GLN A 152 -28.16 -5.50 2.02
C GLN A 152 -27.85 -6.26 3.32
N GLY A 153 -27.39 -5.53 4.35
CA GLY A 153 -27.51 -5.96 5.76
C GLY A 153 -26.44 -5.41 6.70
N GLY A 154 -26.83 -4.45 7.56
CA GLY A 154 -26.05 -4.09 8.76
C GLY A 154 -25.58 -2.65 8.79
N GLN A 155 -26.28 -1.82 9.57
CA GLN A 155 -25.91 -0.44 9.86
C GLN A 155 -24.60 -0.41 10.69
N GLY A 156 -23.49 -0.01 10.08
CA GLY A 156 -22.28 0.39 10.79
C GLY A 156 -22.47 1.82 11.32
N GLN A 157 -22.52 1.99 12.63
CA GLN A 157 -22.64 3.30 13.26
C GLN A 157 -21.37 4.15 13.04
N PRO A 158 -21.51 5.46 12.80
CA PRO A 158 -20.36 6.36 12.77
C PRO A 158 -19.75 6.52 14.18
N PRO A 159 -18.44 6.83 14.28
CA PRO A 159 -17.74 7.00 15.54
C PRO A 159 -18.35 8.17 16.33
N GLN A 160 -18.71 7.91 17.59
CA GLN A 160 -19.24 8.92 18.48
C GLN A 160 -18.13 9.86 18.95
N GLN A 161 -18.31 11.16 18.74
CA GLN A 161 -17.49 12.21 19.32
C GLN A 161 -17.64 12.21 20.86
N PRO A 162 -16.59 12.54 21.64
CA PRO A 162 -16.70 12.64 23.09
C PRO A 162 -17.59 13.82 23.49
N PRO A 163 -18.44 13.69 24.53
CA PRO A 163 -19.39 14.75 24.87
C PRO A 163 -18.66 15.99 25.42
N GLY A 164 -18.94 17.12 24.78
CA GLY A 164 -18.60 18.45 25.30
C GLY A 164 -19.26 18.70 26.65
N GLN A 165 -18.49 19.28 27.57
CA GLN A 165 -19.02 19.78 28.83
C GLN A 165 -19.75 21.11 28.60
N GLY A 166 -21.00 21.15 29.03
CA GLY A 166 -21.78 22.38 29.23
C GLY A 166 -23.26 21.99 29.40
N GLY A 167 -24.01 22.41 30.40
CA GLY A 167 -23.76 23.18 31.62
C GLY A 167 -25.02 23.04 32.49
N GLN A 168 -24.96 23.47 33.75
CA GLN A 168 -26.14 23.66 34.58
C GLN A 168 -26.07 25.06 35.20
N GLY A 169 -27.19 25.78 35.16
CA GLY A 169 -27.48 26.92 36.04
C GLY A 169 -27.29 28.28 35.40
#